data_AF-A0A2V9YFL0-F1
#
_entry.id   AF-A0A2V9YFL0-F1
#
_cell.length_a   1.000
_cell.length_b   1.000
_cell.length_c   1.000
_cell.angle_alpha   90.00
_cell.angle_beta   90.00
_cell.angle_gamma   90.00
#
_symmetry.space_group_name_H-M   'P 1'
#
loop_
_entity.id
_entity.type
_entity.pdbx_description
1 polymer ?
#
loop_
_entity_poly.entity_id
_entity_poly.type
_entity_poly.pdbx_seq_one_letter_code
_entity_poly.pdbx_strand_id
1 'polypeptide(L)'
;MTLLLIGINHKSAPVEVRERLSIPEARLGEATARLARHPGIAEAMILSTCNRVELVAAATNGAADLRGFMREYFSADLSELEKCLYEYRDREAMRHIFRVAASLDSMIVGEPQILGQVKEAYAIARQVGALHADLEQLVSRALATAKRVRSETSIGSSAVSVASAAVELAKEIFGSLQGKNVYLVGAGKMSELAAQHLLAQGAG
;
A
#
# COMPACT_ATOMS: atom_id res chain seq x y z
N MET A 1 4.60 13.47 20.39
CA MET A 1 3.39 13.00 19.72
C MET A 1 3.31 11.48 19.82
N THR A 2 2.12 10.91 19.66
CA THR A 2 1.91 9.46 19.54
C THR A 2 1.74 9.10 18.07
N LEU A 3 2.47 8.10 17.59
CA LEU A 3 2.25 7.59 16.24
C LEU A 3 1.10 6.58 16.25
N LEU A 4 0.13 6.77 15.37
CA LEU A 4 -1.03 5.90 15.21
C LEU A 4 -1.10 5.44 13.77
N LEU A 5 -1.46 4.17 13.58
CA LEU A 5 -1.77 3.61 12.29
C LEU A 5 -3.03 2.76 12.42
N ILE A 6 -4.00 3.00 11.55
CA ILE A 6 -5.14 2.09 11.35
C ILE A 6 -5.21 1.70 9.88
N GLY A 7 -5.58 0.47 9.59
CA GLY A 7 -5.80 0.08 8.21
C GLY A 7 -6.34 -1.32 8.03
N ILE A 8 -6.49 -1.67 6.76
CA ILE A 8 -6.81 -3.01 6.29
C ILE A 8 -5.81 -3.42 5.22
N ASN A 9 -5.60 -4.73 5.07
CA ASN A 9 -4.78 -5.27 4.00
C ASN A 9 -5.25 -6.64 3.54
N HIS A 10 -4.59 -7.19 2.52
CA HIS A 10 -4.90 -8.50 1.92
C HIS A 10 -4.91 -9.69 2.90
N LYS A 11 -4.32 -9.58 4.09
CA LYS A 11 -4.36 -10.62 5.13
C LYS A 11 -5.57 -10.48 6.05
N SER A 12 -6.01 -9.24 6.29
CA SER A 12 -7.08 -8.94 7.24
C SER A 12 -8.45 -8.78 6.60
N ALA A 13 -8.50 -8.47 5.30
CA ALA A 13 -9.73 -8.16 4.57
C ALA A 13 -9.78 -8.82 3.18
N PRO A 14 -10.95 -9.37 2.78
CA PRO A 14 -11.18 -9.84 1.42
C PRO A 14 -11.19 -8.66 0.43
N VAL A 15 -11.13 -8.97 -0.87
CA VAL A 15 -10.93 -7.94 -1.92
C VAL A 15 -12.09 -6.96 -1.99
N GLU A 16 -13.32 -7.44 -1.82
CA GLU A 16 -14.55 -6.67 -1.89
C GLU A 16 -14.59 -5.59 -0.79
N VAL A 17 -14.06 -5.92 0.39
CA VAL A 17 -13.93 -4.97 1.50
C VAL A 17 -12.83 -3.95 1.22
N ARG A 18 -11.71 -4.37 0.65
CA ARG A 18 -10.59 -3.47 0.29
C ARG A 18 -10.97 -2.48 -0.80
N GLU A 19 -11.71 -2.92 -1.81
CA GLU A 19 -12.16 -2.07 -2.92
C GLU A 19 -13.08 -0.94 -2.43
N ARG A 20 -13.96 -1.23 -1.46
CA ARG A 20 -14.83 -0.21 -0.82
C ARG A 20 -14.05 0.88 -0.10
N LEU A 21 -12.86 0.57 0.43
CA LEU A 21 -12.00 1.54 1.12
C LEU A 21 -10.89 2.11 0.23
N SER A 22 -10.76 1.65 -1.01
CA SER A 22 -9.71 2.12 -1.90
C SER A 22 -9.94 3.60 -2.22
N ILE A 23 -8.91 4.41 -1.98
CA ILE A 23 -8.91 5.83 -2.33
C ILE A 23 -8.19 5.98 -3.66
N PRO A 24 -8.87 6.46 -4.73
CA PRO A 24 -8.23 6.75 -6.00
C PRO A 24 -7.17 7.85 -5.87
N GLU A 25 -6.12 7.78 -6.68
CA GLU A 25 -5.01 8.75 -6.66
C GLU A 25 -5.48 10.20 -6.74
N ALA A 26 -6.45 10.49 -7.62
CA ALA A 26 -7.05 11.82 -7.79
C ALA A 26 -7.71 12.39 -6.51
N ARG A 27 -8.11 11.53 -5.58
CA ARG A 27 -8.71 11.90 -4.29
C ARG A 27 -7.74 11.77 -3.11
N LEU A 28 -6.57 11.16 -3.30
CA LEU A 28 -5.67 10.84 -2.20
C LEU A 28 -5.14 12.10 -1.48
N GLY A 29 -4.83 13.16 -2.22
CA GLY A 29 -4.42 14.44 -1.63
C GLY A 29 -5.53 15.08 -0.79
N GLU A 30 -6.76 15.04 -1.30
CA GLU A 30 -7.95 15.56 -0.62
C GLU A 30 -8.27 14.76 0.67
N ALA A 31 -8.23 13.43 0.60
CA ALA A 31 -8.37 12.55 1.75
C ALA A 31 -7.31 12.84 2.83
N THR A 32 -6.05 12.96 2.41
CA THR A 32 -4.92 13.19 3.31
C THR A 32 -5.01 14.56 3.98
N ALA A 33 -5.41 15.59 3.23
CA ALA A 33 -5.64 16.94 3.78
C ALA A 33 -6.80 16.97 4.79
N ARG A 34 -7.88 16.21 4.54
CA ARG A 34 -8.97 16.06 5.52
C ARG A 34 -8.50 15.35 6.77
N LEU A 35 -7.74 14.26 6.63
CA LEU A 35 -7.19 13.53 7.77
C LEU A 35 -6.28 14.43 8.62
N ALA A 36 -5.41 15.22 8.00
CA ALA A 36 -4.53 16.16 8.70
C ALA A 36 -5.29 17.25 9.49
N ARG A 37 -6.53 17.57 9.10
CA ARG A 37 -7.40 18.53 9.80
C ARG A 37 -8.29 17.89 10.86
N HIS A 38 -8.30 16.57 10.96
CA HIS A 38 -9.12 15.86 11.93
C HIS A 38 -8.64 16.17 13.36
N PRO A 39 -9.56 16.37 14.33
CA PRO A 39 -9.19 16.68 15.70
C PRO A 39 -8.14 15.73 16.30
N GLY A 40 -7.11 16.31 16.92
CA GLY A 40 -6.03 15.58 17.59
C GLY A 40 -4.91 15.09 16.68
N ILE A 41 -5.00 15.28 15.35
CA ILE A 41 -3.96 14.93 14.37
C ILE A 41 -3.10 16.16 14.08
N ALA A 42 -1.79 16.00 14.12
CA ALA A 42 -0.82 17.03 13.74
C ALA A 42 -0.14 16.73 12.39
N GLU A 43 0.06 15.47 12.08
CA GLU A 43 0.60 15.02 10.80
C GLU A 43 -0.18 13.81 10.31
N ALA A 44 -0.35 13.68 8.99
CA ALA A 44 -1.08 12.57 8.39
C ALA A 44 -0.48 12.14 7.05
N MET A 45 -0.58 10.84 6.77
CA MET A 45 -0.30 10.24 5.47
C MET A 45 -1.28 9.09 5.23
N ILE A 46 -1.76 8.94 4.01
CA ILE A 46 -2.61 7.81 3.62
C ILE A 46 -1.89 6.98 2.56
N LEU A 47 -1.77 5.67 2.81
CA LEU A 47 -1.28 4.70 1.83
C LEU A 47 -2.47 3.89 1.31
N SER A 48 -2.85 4.14 0.07
CA SER A 48 -3.93 3.41 -0.63
C SER A 48 -3.33 2.67 -1.82
N THR A 49 -3.36 1.34 -1.78
CA THR A 49 -2.93 0.46 -2.87
C THR A 49 -4.03 -0.57 -3.14
N CYS A 50 -3.83 -1.45 -4.13
CA CYS A 50 -4.74 -2.57 -4.35
C CYS A 50 -4.79 -3.50 -3.11
N ASN A 51 -3.70 -3.62 -2.36
CA ASN A 51 -3.54 -4.62 -1.29
C ASN A 51 -3.68 -4.07 0.13
N ARG A 52 -3.77 -2.75 0.31
CA ARG A 52 -3.94 -2.11 1.62
C ARG A 52 -4.49 -0.70 1.53
N VAL A 53 -5.18 -0.30 2.59
CA VAL A 53 -5.56 1.09 2.86
C VAL A 53 -5.17 1.37 4.31
N GLU A 54 -4.22 2.28 4.51
CA GLU A 54 -3.66 2.61 5.82
C GLU A 54 -3.62 4.11 6.03
N LEU A 55 -4.11 4.53 7.19
CA LEU A 55 -4.08 5.90 7.67
C LEU A 55 -3.00 5.96 8.74
N VAL A 56 -1.98 6.78 8.50
CA VAL A 56 -0.86 7.02 9.41
C VAL A 56 -0.99 8.43 9.95
N ALA A 57 -0.96 8.59 11.27
CA ALA A 57 -1.10 9.89 11.91
C ALA A 57 -0.12 10.08 13.07
N ALA A 58 0.47 11.26 13.19
CA ALA A 58 1.09 11.73 14.42
C ALA A 58 0.05 12.54 15.21
N ALA A 59 -0.34 12.04 16.39
CA ALA A 59 -1.34 12.65 17.25
C ALA A 59 -0.69 13.43 18.40
N THR A 60 -1.21 14.62 18.71
CA THR A 60 -0.66 15.48 19.78
C THR A 60 -0.85 14.86 21.16
N ASN A 61 -2.02 14.29 21.44
CA ASN A 61 -2.41 13.76 22.75
C ASN A 61 -2.75 12.27 22.74
N GLY A 62 -2.41 11.55 21.66
CA GLY A 62 -2.72 10.12 21.49
C GLY A 62 -4.22 9.80 21.37
N ALA A 63 -5.08 10.82 21.28
CA ALA A 63 -6.54 10.69 21.30
C ALA A 63 -7.20 10.91 19.92
N ALA A 64 -6.43 10.83 18.82
CA ALA A 64 -7.00 10.99 17.49
C ALA A 64 -7.90 9.78 17.16
N ASP A 65 -9.17 10.06 16.84
CA ASP A 65 -10.14 9.02 16.46
C ASP A 65 -10.02 8.70 14.96
N LEU A 66 -9.04 7.86 14.59
CA LEU A 66 -8.87 7.42 13.21
C LEU A 66 -10.05 6.55 12.72
N ARG A 67 -10.74 5.85 13.63
CA ARG A 67 -11.95 5.07 13.31
C ARG A 67 -13.12 5.99 12.96
N GLY A 68 -13.28 7.07 13.71
CA GLY A 68 -14.21 8.17 13.42
C GLY A 68 -13.99 8.73 12.03
N PHE A 69 -12.74 9.07 11.69
CA PHE A 69 -12.42 9.52 10.36
C PHE A 69 -12.77 8.49 9.28
N MET A 70 -12.45 7.20 9.48
CA MET A 70 -12.80 6.15 8.51
C MET A 70 -14.32 6.02 8.31
N ARG A 71 -15.13 6.11 9.39
CA ARG A 71 -16.60 6.14 9.28
C ARG A 71 -17.08 7.27 8.41
N GLU A 72 -16.61 8.47 8.71
CA GLU A 72 -17.05 9.68 8.03
C GLU A 72 -16.61 9.69 6.56
N TYR A 73 -15.33 9.43 6.30
CA TYR A 73 -14.75 9.54 4.96
C TYR A 73 -15.28 8.48 4.00
N PHE A 74 -15.43 7.23 4.46
CA PHE A 74 -15.88 6.13 3.61
C PHE A 74 -17.40 5.91 3.64
N SER A 75 -18.13 6.62 4.51
CA SER A 75 -19.57 6.41 4.71
C SER A 75 -19.91 4.92 4.88
N ALA A 76 -19.02 4.17 5.53
CA ALA A 76 -19.10 2.72 5.63
C ALA A 76 -19.67 2.31 6.99
N ASP A 77 -20.53 1.30 7.00
CA ASP A 77 -20.86 0.58 8.23
C ASP A 77 -19.59 -0.13 8.70
N LEU A 78 -19.00 0.39 9.78
CA LEU A 78 -17.77 -0.19 10.31
C LEU A 78 -17.99 -1.57 10.91
N SER A 79 -19.22 -2.03 11.19
CA SER A 79 -19.42 -3.32 11.88
C SER A 79 -18.78 -4.51 11.16
N GLU A 80 -18.75 -4.48 9.82
CA GLU A 80 -18.03 -5.46 8.99
C GLU A 80 -16.52 -5.18 8.95
N LEU A 81 -16.13 -3.91 8.96
CA LEU A 81 -14.74 -3.45 8.89
C LEU A 81 -13.98 -3.70 10.20
N GLU A 82 -14.65 -3.61 11.35
CA GLU A 82 -14.10 -3.78 12.69
C GLU A 82 -13.35 -5.10 12.84
N LYS A 83 -13.84 -6.17 12.21
CA LYS A 83 -13.19 -7.49 12.24
C LYS A 83 -11.94 -7.57 11.36
N CYS A 84 -11.79 -6.65 10.41
CA CYS A 84 -10.72 -6.60 9.42
C CYS A 84 -9.68 -5.52 9.73
N LEU A 85 -9.98 -4.56 10.60
CA LEU A 85 -9.09 -3.48 10.96
C LEU A 85 -7.96 -3.97 11.86
N TYR A 86 -6.75 -3.49 11.60
CA TYR A 86 -5.65 -3.54 12.56
C TYR A 86 -5.23 -2.13 12.94
N GLU A 87 -4.77 -2.01 14.17
CA GLU A 87 -4.25 -0.78 14.73
C GLU A 87 -2.86 -1.02 15.30
N TYR A 88 -1.96 -0.11 14.99
CA TYR A 88 -0.62 -0.08 15.57
C TYR A 88 -0.34 1.27 16.20
N ARG A 89 0.43 1.25 17.28
CA ARG A 89 0.81 2.43 18.04
C ARG A 89 2.32 2.49 18.20
N ASP A 90 2.87 3.70 18.10
CA ASP A 90 4.28 4.03 18.33
C ASP A 90 5.24 3.05 17.63
N ARG A 91 5.94 2.22 18.39
CA ARG A 91 6.95 1.29 17.88
C ARG A 91 6.37 0.27 16.89
N GLU A 92 5.15 -0.20 17.12
CA GLU A 92 4.50 -1.15 16.22
C GLU A 92 4.17 -0.49 14.88
N ALA A 93 3.66 0.74 14.91
CA ALA A 93 3.34 1.50 13.70
C ALA A 93 4.63 1.83 12.91
N MET A 94 5.69 2.26 13.60
CA MET A 94 7.00 2.46 12.97
C MET A 94 7.50 1.17 12.32
N ARG A 95 7.52 0.04 13.05
CA ARG A 95 7.99 -1.24 12.52
C ARG A 95 7.18 -1.64 11.28
N HIS A 96 5.86 -1.47 11.33
CA HIS A 96 4.97 -1.78 10.22
C HIS A 96 5.29 -0.95 8.97
N ILE A 97 5.43 0.38 9.11
CA ILE A 97 5.78 1.28 7.99
C ILE A 97 7.10 0.87 7.32
N PHE A 98 8.13 0.53 8.11
CA PHE A 98 9.40 0.04 7.57
C PHE A 98 9.23 -1.28 6.82
N ARG A 99 8.44 -2.22 7.35
CA ARG A 99 8.16 -3.50 6.70
C ARG A 99 7.39 -3.34 5.40
N VAL A 100 6.39 -2.45 5.37
CA VAL A 100 5.63 -2.14 4.16
C VAL A 100 6.54 -1.49 3.13
N ALA A 101 7.28 -0.44 3.48
CA ALA A 101 8.20 0.23 2.55
C ALA A 101 9.27 -0.73 1.97
N ALA A 102 9.78 -1.66 2.77
CA ALA A 102 10.71 -2.71 2.35
C ALA A 102 10.03 -3.89 1.63
N SER A 103 8.73 -3.83 1.38
CA SER A 103 7.92 -4.90 0.77
C SER A 103 7.94 -6.23 1.54
N LEU A 104 8.28 -6.22 2.83
CA LEU A 104 8.28 -7.40 3.72
C LEU A 104 6.89 -7.74 4.24
N ASP A 105 5.99 -6.77 4.24
CA ASP A 105 4.56 -6.98 4.46
C ASP A 105 3.83 -6.64 3.16
N SER A 106 3.80 -7.58 2.23
CA SER A 106 3.17 -7.44 0.92
C SER A 106 2.71 -8.81 0.45
N MET A 107 1.67 -8.86 -0.39
CA MET A 107 1.19 -10.13 -0.95
C MET A 107 2.32 -10.86 -1.69
N ILE A 108 3.17 -10.09 -2.35
CA ILE A 108 4.40 -10.56 -2.96
C ILE A 108 5.56 -9.85 -2.27
N VAL A 109 6.38 -10.64 -1.58
CA VAL A 109 7.54 -10.12 -0.86
C VAL A 109 8.59 -9.64 -1.85
N GLY A 110 9.08 -8.42 -1.67
CA GLY A 110 10.10 -7.82 -2.55
C GLY A 110 9.57 -7.15 -3.81
N GLU A 111 8.25 -7.00 -3.95
CA GLU A 111 7.64 -6.31 -5.08
C GLU A 111 8.16 -4.85 -5.20
N PRO A 112 8.82 -4.48 -6.32
CA PRO A 112 9.40 -3.14 -6.50
C PRO A 112 8.40 -1.98 -6.36
N GLN A 113 7.14 -2.24 -6.69
CA GLN A 113 6.07 -1.24 -6.79
C GLN A 113 5.71 -0.63 -5.43
N ILE A 114 5.78 -1.40 -4.35
CA ILE A 114 5.36 -0.95 -3.01
C ILE A 114 6.20 0.24 -2.53
N LEU A 115 7.52 0.20 -2.77
CA LEU A 115 8.41 1.32 -2.43
C LEU A 115 8.01 2.60 -3.19
N GLY A 116 7.61 2.46 -4.46
CA GLY A 116 7.11 3.55 -5.29
C GLY A 116 5.81 4.14 -4.72
N GLN A 117 4.85 3.30 -4.35
CA GLN A 117 3.57 3.71 -3.79
C GLN A 117 3.73 4.42 -2.43
N VAL A 118 4.64 3.96 -1.57
CA VAL A 118 4.96 4.66 -0.31
C VAL A 118 5.59 6.02 -0.60
N LYS A 119 6.47 6.12 -1.61
CA LYS A 119 7.07 7.39 -2.03
C LYS A 119 6.05 8.37 -2.60
N GLU A 120 5.06 7.88 -3.35
CA GLU A 120 3.97 8.68 -3.90
C GLU A 120 3.05 9.19 -2.79
N ALA A 121 2.62 8.33 -1.87
CA ALA A 121 1.83 8.71 -0.70
C ALA A 121 2.54 9.79 0.15
N TYR A 122 3.85 9.62 0.36
CA TYR A 122 4.70 10.60 1.03
C TYR A 122 4.73 11.95 0.30
N ALA A 123 4.95 11.94 -1.03
CA ALA A 123 5.00 13.16 -1.83
C ALA A 123 3.66 13.92 -1.81
N ILE A 124 2.54 13.20 -1.89
CA ILE A 124 1.19 13.76 -1.81
C ILE A 124 0.95 14.39 -0.44
N ALA A 125 1.25 13.68 0.65
CA ALA A 125 1.08 14.20 2.00
C ALA A 125 1.91 15.47 2.23
N ARG A 126 3.14 15.51 1.72
CA ARG A 126 3.98 16.71 1.75
C ARG A 126 3.39 17.85 0.93
N GLN A 127 2.90 17.58 -0.28
CA GLN A 127 2.33 18.59 -1.19
C GLN A 127 1.11 19.29 -0.58
N VAL A 128 0.29 18.56 0.16
CA VAL A 128 -0.91 19.12 0.82
C VAL A 128 -0.63 19.71 2.21
N GLY A 129 0.65 19.75 2.64
CA GLY A 129 1.05 20.29 3.94
C GLY A 129 0.61 19.42 5.13
N ALA A 130 0.45 18.12 4.94
CA ALA A 130 0.03 17.17 5.98
C ALA A 130 1.21 16.55 6.75
N LEU A 131 2.45 16.81 6.35
CA LEU A 131 3.66 16.33 7.02
C LEU A 131 4.40 17.48 7.71
N HIS A 132 5.01 17.19 8.86
CA HIS A 132 5.88 18.11 9.58
C HIS A 132 7.22 17.42 9.93
N ALA A 133 7.54 17.21 11.21
CA ALA A 133 8.84 16.68 11.61
C ALA A 133 8.81 15.16 11.82
N ASP A 134 7.75 14.65 12.45
CA ASP A 134 7.69 13.28 12.93
C ASP A 134 7.47 12.29 11.77
N LEU A 135 6.44 12.49 10.95
CA LEU A 135 6.17 11.62 9.80
C LEU A 135 7.16 11.84 8.66
N GLU A 136 7.61 13.07 8.43
CA GLU A 136 8.64 13.36 7.41
C GLU A 136 9.93 12.58 7.69
N GLN A 137 10.40 12.60 8.95
CA GLN A 137 11.60 11.87 9.35
C GLN A 137 11.38 10.35 9.30
N LEU A 138 10.23 9.87 9.79
CA LEU A 138 9.90 8.44 9.80
C LEU A 138 9.87 7.86 8.39
N VAL A 139 9.09 8.48 7.50
CA VAL A 139 8.89 7.95 6.15
C VAL A 139 10.15 8.10 5.32
N SER A 140 10.89 9.20 5.45
CA SER A 140 12.20 9.36 4.80
C SER A 140 13.18 8.25 5.20
N ARG A 141 13.25 7.91 6.49
CA ARG A 141 14.08 6.80 6.98
C ARG A 141 13.58 5.44 6.48
N ALA A 142 12.27 5.21 6.48
CA ALA A 142 11.68 3.98 5.96
C ALA A 142 12.02 3.77 4.48
N LEU A 143 11.92 4.81 3.65
CA LEU A 143 12.29 4.78 2.23
C LEU A 143 13.79 4.51 2.04
N ALA A 144 14.66 5.12 2.84
CA ALA A 144 16.10 4.87 2.79
C ALA A 144 16.45 3.44 3.19
N THR A 145 15.82 2.94 4.27
CA THR A 145 16.00 1.55 4.71
C THR A 145 15.46 0.55 3.69
N ALA A 146 14.32 0.82 3.05
CA ALA A 146 13.79 -0.03 2.01
C ALA A 146 14.76 -0.16 0.81
N LYS A 147 15.40 0.93 0.41
CA LYS A 147 16.46 0.89 -0.63
C LYS A 147 17.62 -0.01 -0.21
N ARG A 148 18.09 0.12 1.04
CA ARG A 148 19.15 -0.74 1.60
C ARG A 148 18.73 -2.21 1.63
N VAL A 149 17.51 -2.53 2.09
CA VAL A 149 17.00 -3.90 2.07
C VAL A 149 17.05 -4.48 0.67
N ARG A 150 16.68 -3.71 -0.36
CA ARG A 150 16.77 -4.18 -1.75
C ARG A 150 18.19 -4.36 -2.26
N SER A 151 19.13 -3.49 -1.93
CA SER A 151 20.51 -3.53 -2.43
C SER A 151 21.42 -4.46 -1.64
N GLU A 152 21.14 -4.65 -0.36
CA GLU A 152 21.98 -5.40 0.59
C GLU A 152 21.45 -6.81 0.86
N THR A 153 20.29 -7.19 0.29
CA THR A 153 19.70 -8.53 0.47
C THR A 153 19.17 -9.11 -0.85
N SER A 154 18.85 -10.40 -0.86
CA SER A 154 18.25 -11.09 -2.01
C SER A 154 16.78 -10.71 -2.28
N ILE A 155 16.15 -9.88 -1.43
CA ILE A 155 14.78 -9.41 -1.66
C ILE A 155 14.69 -8.60 -2.95
N GLY A 156 15.75 -7.87 -3.31
CA GLY A 156 15.81 -7.10 -4.56
C GLY A 156 16.08 -7.93 -5.82
N SER A 157 16.57 -9.16 -5.69
CA SER A 157 17.05 -9.97 -6.83
C SER A 157 15.97 -10.83 -7.49
N SER A 158 14.79 -10.95 -6.88
CA SER A 158 13.69 -11.76 -7.39
C SER A 158 12.62 -10.86 -8.00
N ALA A 159 12.40 -10.95 -9.33
CA ALA A 159 11.37 -10.21 -10.04
C ALA A 159 9.97 -10.84 -9.86
N VAL A 160 9.63 -11.26 -8.64
CA VAL A 160 8.29 -11.75 -8.36
C VAL A 160 7.38 -10.52 -8.26
N SER A 161 6.40 -10.47 -9.15
CA SER A 161 5.37 -9.43 -9.21
C SER A 161 3.99 -10.09 -9.33
N VAL A 162 2.92 -9.35 -9.10
CA VAL A 162 1.56 -9.91 -9.25
C VAL A 162 1.34 -10.38 -10.69
N ALA A 163 1.92 -9.66 -11.66
CA ALA A 163 1.89 -10.03 -13.05
C ALA A 163 2.63 -11.36 -13.31
N SER A 164 3.84 -11.55 -12.77
CA SER A 164 4.57 -12.82 -12.95
C SER A 164 3.85 -13.99 -12.28
N ALA A 165 3.28 -13.77 -11.09
CA ALA A 165 2.49 -14.79 -10.39
C ALA A 165 1.24 -15.19 -11.17
N ALA A 166 0.56 -14.23 -11.82
CA ALA A 166 -0.58 -14.52 -12.68
C ALA A 166 -0.19 -15.35 -13.92
N VAL A 167 0.98 -15.11 -14.50
CA VAL A 167 1.50 -15.90 -15.62
C VAL A 167 1.88 -17.32 -15.20
N GLU A 168 2.51 -17.49 -14.03
CA GLU A 168 2.79 -18.83 -13.49
C GLU A 168 1.49 -19.59 -13.18
N LEU A 169 0.49 -18.94 -12.58
CA LEU A 169 -0.83 -19.55 -12.38
C LEU A 169 -1.48 -19.96 -13.71
N ALA A 170 -1.38 -19.13 -14.74
CA ALA A 170 -1.90 -19.48 -16.07
C ALA A 170 -1.20 -20.74 -16.64
N LYS A 171 0.11 -20.90 -16.44
CA LYS A 171 0.81 -22.13 -16.82
C LYS A 171 0.35 -23.34 -16.02
N GLU A 172 0.14 -23.20 -14.71
CA GLU A 172 -0.36 -24.33 -13.90
C GLU A 172 -1.73 -24.82 -14.41
N ILE A 173 -2.59 -23.89 -14.85
CA ILE A 173 -3.92 -24.20 -15.38
C ILE A 173 -3.84 -24.80 -16.79
N PHE A 174 -3.00 -24.25 -17.68
CA PHE A 174 -2.98 -24.60 -19.11
C PHE A 174 -1.80 -25.51 -19.54
N GLY A 175 -0.90 -25.84 -18.62
CA GLY A 175 0.35 -26.60 -18.82
C GLY A 175 1.44 -25.78 -19.52
N SER A 176 1.16 -25.29 -20.73
CA SER A 176 2.09 -24.46 -21.51
C SER A 176 1.38 -23.27 -22.14
N LEU A 177 2.07 -22.13 -22.15
CA LEU A 177 1.62 -20.91 -22.81
C LEU A 177 2.17 -20.78 -24.24
N GLN A 178 3.01 -21.71 -24.71
CA GLN A 178 3.61 -21.66 -26.03
C GLN A 178 2.53 -21.67 -27.13
N GLY A 179 2.54 -20.64 -28.00
CA GLY A 179 1.59 -20.50 -29.11
C GLY A 179 0.15 -20.23 -28.67
N LYS A 180 -0.08 -19.85 -27.41
CA LYS A 180 -1.41 -19.46 -26.92
C LYS A 180 -1.67 -18.00 -27.24
N ASN A 181 -2.86 -17.72 -27.77
CA ASN A 181 -3.36 -16.36 -27.91
C ASN A 181 -3.79 -15.84 -26.54
N VAL A 182 -3.25 -14.68 -26.14
CA VAL A 182 -3.56 -14.04 -24.87
C VAL A 182 -4.15 -12.67 -25.12
N TYR A 183 -5.25 -12.37 -24.44
CA TYR A 183 -5.89 -11.07 -24.48
C TYR A 183 -5.59 -10.30 -23.20
N LEU A 184 -4.91 -9.16 -23.33
CA LEU A 184 -4.60 -8.24 -22.25
C LEU A 184 -5.55 -7.05 -22.30
N VAL A 185 -6.26 -6.80 -21.19
CA VAL A 185 -7.11 -5.62 -21.05
C VAL A 185 -6.36 -4.56 -20.25
N GLY A 186 -6.26 -3.36 -20.82
CA GLY A 186 -5.54 -2.23 -20.24
C GLY A 186 -4.10 -2.10 -20.74
N ALA A 187 -3.56 -0.87 -20.63
CA ALA A 187 -2.20 -0.51 -21.08
C ALA A 187 -1.37 0.11 -19.95
N GLY A 188 -1.70 -0.23 -18.70
CA GLY A 188 -0.97 0.25 -17.53
C GLY A 188 0.31 -0.54 -17.26
N LYS A 189 1.09 -0.08 -16.29
CA LYS A 189 2.36 -0.70 -15.87
C LYS A 189 2.23 -2.20 -15.53
N MET A 190 1.10 -2.62 -14.98
CA MET A 190 0.82 -4.03 -14.69
C MET A 190 0.54 -4.85 -15.95
N SER A 191 -0.18 -4.29 -16.93
CA SER A 191 -0.44 -4.94 -18.21
C SER A 191 0.84 -5.09 -19.03
N GLU A 192 1.71 -4.08 -19.01
CA GLU A 192 3.03 -4.14 -19.65
C GLU A 192 3.89 -5.25 -19.04
N LEU A 193 3.96 -5.31 -17.70
CA LEU A 193 4.73 -6.34 -17.00
C LEU A 193 4.17 -7.74 -17.29
N ALA A 194 2.84 -7.90 -17.29
CA ALA A 194 2.19 -9.15 -17.65
C ALA A 194 2.51 -9.57 -19.10
N ALA A 195 2.46 -8.63 -20.05
CA ALA A 195 2.84 -8.88 -21.44
C ALA A 195 4.28 -9.37 -21.57
N GLN A 196 5.24 -8.72 -20.88
CA GLN A 196 6.64 -9.14 -20.86
C GLN A 196 6.79 -10.57 -20.34
N HIS A 197 6.10 -10.91 -19.25
CA HIS A 197 6.14 -12.27 -18.69
C HIS A 197 5.47 -13.30 -19.60
N LEU A 198 4.34 -12.98 -20.24
CA LEU A 198 3.65 -13.88 -21.18
C LEU A 198 4.51 -14.18 -22.41
N LEU A 199 5.11 -13.15 -23.01
CA LEU A 199 6.00 -13.28 -24.17
C LEU A 199 7.25 -14.11 -23.83
N ALA A 200 7.84 -13.90 -22.65
CA ALA A 200 8.97 -14.68 -22.17
C ALA A 200 8.62 -16.18 -21.99
N GLN A 201 7.33 -16.53 -21.92
CA GLN A 201 6.82 -17.89 -21.79
C GLN A 201 6.23 -18.44 -23.10
N GLY A 202 6.46 -17.74 -24.21
CA GLY A 202 6.11 -18.20 -25.55
C GLY A 202 4.64 -17.99 -25.94
N ALA A 203 3.89 -17.19 -25.17
CA ALA A 203 2.56 -16.75 -25.60
C ALA A 203 2.68 -15.82 -26.82
N GLY A 204 1.78 -15.99 -27.80
CA GLY A 204 1.83 -15.31 -29.09
C GLY A 204 2.06 -16.23 -30.28
#